data_AF-A0A917X8P0-F1
#
_entry.id   AF-A0A917X8P0-F1
#
_cell.length_a   1.000
_cell.length_b   1.000
_cell.length_c   1.000
_cell.angle_alpha   90.00
_cell.angle_beta   90.00
_cell.angle_gamma   90.00
#
_symmetry.space_group_name_H-M   'P 1'
#
loop_
_entity.id
_entity.type
_entity.pdbx_description
1 polymer ?
#
loop_
_entity_poly.entity_id
_entity_poly.type
_entity_poly.pdbx_seq_one_letter_code
_entity_poly.pdbx_strand_id
1 'polypeptide(L)' 'MFPGGVGNTRKDPKAFASLIHDVETKIFNALPDETWVYPGHGNDTTLGTERPHLPEWHARGW' A
#
# COMPACT_ATOMS: atom_id res chain seq x y z
N MET A 1 -3.37 3.35 2.28
CA MET A 1 -2.27 3.49 1.29
C MET A 1 -2.39 4.82 0.59
N PHE A 2 -1.35 5.22 -0.13
CA PHE A 2 -1.28 6.40 -0.98
C PHE A 2 -0.33 6.08 -2.15
N PRO A 3 -0.26 6.91 -3.21
CA PRO A 3 0.66 6.68 -4.31
C PRO A 3 2.09 6.43 -3.83
N GLY A 4 2.65 5.27 -4.17
CA GLY A 4 4.01 4.90 -3.76
C GLY A 4 4.17 4.31 -2.35
N GLY A 5 3.08 3.93 -1.66
CA GLY A 5 3.17 2.97 -0.54
C GLY A 5 2.19 3.14 0.62
N VAL A 6 2.67 2.71 1.79
CA VAL A 6 1.92 2.69 3.06
C VAL A 6 2.42 3.76 4.03
N GLY A 7 1.60 4.08 5.03
CA GLY A 7 1.90 5.05 6.08
C GLY A 7 3.20 4.76 6.82
N ASN A 8 3.82 5.83 7.31
CA ASN A 8 5.03 5.76 8.14
C ASN A 8 4.77 4.99 9.44
N THR A 9 5.57 3.95 9.69
CA THR A 9 5.52 3.12 10.91
C THR A 9 6.63 3.44 11.91
N ARG A 10 7.26 4.62 11.80
CA ARG A 10 8.30 5.13 12.71
C ARG A 10 9.53 4.20 12.82
N LYS A 11 9.89 3.53 11.73
CA LYS A 11 10.99 2.54 11.66
C LYS A 11 10.79 1.32 12.57
N ASP A 12 9.54 0.96 12.83
CA ASP A 12 9.20 -0.32 13.47
C ASP A 12 8.94 -1.38 12.38
N PRO A 13 9.83 -2.38 12.23
CA PRO A 13 9.70 -3.40 11.18
C PRO A 13 8.48 -4.29 11.35
N LYS A 14 8.03 -4.52 12.59
CA LYS A 14 6.84 -5.36 12.86
C LYS A 14 5.58 -4.61 12.49
N ALA A 15 5.51 -3.33 12.84
CA ALA A 15 4.40 -2.48 12.44
C ALA A 15 4.34 -2.32 10.91
N PHE A 16 5.50 -2.18 10.25
CA PHE A 16 5.55 -2.16 8.79
C PHE A 16 5.05 -3.46 8.17
N ALA A 17 5.58 -4.61 8.60
CA ALA A 17 5.17 -5.92 8.11
C ALA A 17 3.65 -6.16 8.31
N SER A 18 3.11 -5.78 9.47
CA SER A 18 1.67 -5.85 9.73
C SER A 18 0.87 -4.96 8.79
N LEU A 19 1.32 -3.72 8.58
CA LEU A 19 0.59 -2.75 7.76
C LEU A 19 0.59 -3.13 6.27
N ILE A 20 1.73 -3.55 5.72
CA ILE A 20 1.80 -3.97 4.32
C ILE A 20 0.99 -5.24 4.07
N HIS A 21 1.04 -6.21 5.00
CA HIS A 21 0.22 -7.42 4.93
C HIS A 21 -1.29 -7.11 4.95
N ASP A 22 -1.72 -6.22 5.84
CA ASP A 22 -3.12 -5.82 5.94
C ASP A 22 -3.58 -5.09 4.67
N VAL A 23 -2.76 -4.21 4.10
CA VAL A 23 -3.07 -3.52 2.84
C VAL A 23 -3.21 -4.52 1.70
N GLU A 24 -2.32 -5.50 1.59
CA GLU A 24 -2.42 -6.53 0.55
C GLU A 24 -3.66 -7.40 0.70
N THR A 25 -3.87 -7.96 1.90
CA THR A 25 -4.91 -8.96 2.14
C THR A 25 -6.32 -8.36 2.19
N LYS A 26 -6.46 -7.17 2.77
CA LYS A 26 -7.78 -6.55 3.00
C LYS A 26 -8.19 -5.60 1.89
N ILE A 27 -7.25 -5.13 1.06
CA ILE A 27 -7.52 -4.15 -0.01
C ILE A 27 -7.17 -4.74 -1.36
N PHE A 28 -5.89 -4.99 -1.65
CA PHE A 28 -5.46 -5.43 -2.99
C PHE A 28 -6.02 -6.79 -3.40
N ASN A 29 -6.17 -7.73 -2.47
CA ASN A 29 -6.72 -9.06 -2.75
C ASN A 29 -8.25 -9.07 -2.75
N ALA A 30 -8.88 -8.08 -2.11
CA ALA A 30 -10.33 -8.04 -1.92
C ALA A 30 -11.04 -7.21 -3.00
N LEU A 31 -10.34 -6.28 -3.65
CA LEU A 31 -10.91 -5.29 -4.56
C LEU A 31 -10.23 -5.36 -5.94
N PRO A 32 -10.98 -5.08 -7.03
CA PRO A 32 -10.45 -5.15 -8.39
C PRO A 32 -9.59 -3.94 -8.74
N ASP A 33 -8.83 -4.04 -9.82
CA ASP A 33 -7.81 -3.06 -10.21
C ASP A 33 -8.37 -1.70 -10.61
N GLU A 34 -9.63 -1.62 -11.03
CA GLU A 34 -10.29 -0.36 -11.40
C GLU A 34 -10.75 0.43 -10.17
N THR A 35 -10.57 -0.13 -8.96
CA THR A 35 -10.94 0.52 -7.71
C THR A 35 -10.12 1.78 -7.49
N TRP A 36 -10.82 2.90 -7.33
CA TRP A 36 -10.23 4.18 -6.96
C TRP A 36 -9.80 4.22 -5.49
N VAL A 37 -8.68 4.87 -5.24
CA VAL A 37 -8.16 5.19 -3.91
C VAL A 37 -8.04 6.71 -3.81
N TYR A 38 -8.73 7.27 -2.82
CA TYR A 38 -8.70 8.69 -2.47
C TYR A 38 -7.91 8.86 -1.15
N PRO A 39 -6.58 9.03 -1.21
CA PRO A 39 -5.74 9.05 -0.02
C PRO A 39 -5.85 10.38 0.74
N GLY A 40 -5.53 10.36 2.03
CA GLY A 40 -5.42 11.60 2.83
C GLY A 40 -4.23 12.49 2.46
N HIS A 41 -3.29 12.01 1.63
CA HIS A 41 -2.21 12.81 1.05
C HIS A 41 -1.86 12.28 -0.35
N GLY A 42 -1.25 13.14 -1.18
CA GLY A 42 -0.88 12.78 -2.56
C GLY A 42 -2.08 12.85 -3.51
N ASN A 43 -1.88 12.37 -4.74
CA ASN A 43 -2.94 12.35 -5.75
C ASN A 43 -3.82 11.10 -5.61
N ASP A 44 -5.01 11.16 -6.20
CA ASP A 44 -5.86 9.99 -6.39
C ASP A 44 -5.16 8.97 -7.30
N THR A 45 -5.44 7.69 -7.07
CA THR A 45 -4.87 6.57 -7.84
C THR A 45 -5.88 5.43 -7.92
N THR A 46 -5.52 4.34 -8.61
CA THR A 46 -6.28 3.09 -8.59
C THR A 46 -5.42 1.94 -8.05
N LEU A 47 -6.06 0.87 -7.60
CA LEU A 47 -5.33 -0.33 -7.17
C LEU A 47 -4.50 -0.92 -8.32
N GLY A 48 -5.00 -0.91 -9.55
CA GLY A 48 -4.27 -1.39 -10.72
C GLY A 48 -3.01 -0.57 -11.02
N THR A 49 -3.06 0.75 -10.82
CA THR A 49 -1.87 1.61 -10.95
C THR A 49 -0.80 1.25 -9.92
N GLU A 50 -1.20 0.95 -8.68
CA GLU A 50 -0.24 0.75 -7.59
C GLU A 50 0.23 -0.72 -7.42
N ARG A 51 -0.57 -1.71 -7.83
CA ARG A 51 -0.28 -3.15 -7.61
C ARG A 51 1.10 -3.60 -8.10
N PRO A 52 1.61 -3.16 -9.27
CA PRO A 52 2.96 -3.53 -9.72
C PRO A 52 4.08 -3.08 -8.76
N HIS A 53 3.81 -2.12 -7.88
CA HIS A 53 4.79 -1.57 -6.94
C HIS A 53 4.85 -2.31 -5.60
N LEU A 54 3.96 -3.28 -5.33
CA LEU A 54 3.99 -4.06 -4.07
C LEU A 54 5.38 -4.67 -3.77
N PRO A 55 6.10 -5.29 -4.73
CA PRO A 55 7.44 -5.82 -4.47
C PRO A 55 8.45 -4.75 -4.06
N GLU A 56 8.37 -3.56 -4.67
CA GLU A 56 9.21 -2.40 -4.31
C GLU A 56 8.93 -1.95 -2.86
N TRP A 57 7.65 -1.91 -2.47
CA TRP A 57 7.26 -1.49 -1.13
C TRP A 57 7.77 -2.46 -0.07
N HIS A 58 7.70 -3.78 -0.33
CA HIS A 58 8.32 -4.80 0.53
C HIS A 58 9.82 -4.62 0.65
N ALA A 59 10.51 -4.38 -0.47
CA ALA A 59 11.96 -4.27 -0.51
C ALA A 59 12.52 -3.07 0.28
N ARG A 60 11.71 -2.01 0.50
CA ARG A 60 12.13 -0.82 1.28
C ARG A 60 12.39 -1.13 2.75
N GLY A 61 11.75 -2.17 3.31
CA GLY A 61 12.18 -2.82 4.56
C GLY A 61 12.35 -1.96 5.81
N TRP A 62 11.67 -0.80 5.90
CA TRP A 62 11.67 0.10 7.06
C TRP A 62 11.19 -0.53 8.36
#